data_AF-A0A1U7DRE1-F1
#
_entry.id   AF-A0A1U7DRE1-F1
#
_cell.length_a   1.000
_cell.length_b   1.000
_cell.length_c   1.000
_cell.angle_alpha   90.00
_cell.angle_beta   90.00
_cell.angle_gamma   90.00
#
_symmetry.space_group_name_H-M   'P 1'
#
loop_
_entity.id
_entity.type
_entity.pdbx_description
1 polymer ?
#
loop_
_entity_poly.entity_id
_entity_poly.type
_entity_poly.pdbx_seq_one_letter_code
_entity_poly.pdbx_strand_id
1 'polypeptide(L)'
;MKRIIPLLLALFFLKSCSTTNDNGFFFEISPVESVTIPSEFISGKAYDLTISYLKPSTCYAFYDFYYLEESNEVIIAPINYVFERNDCEALDNKIVEVDLNFIVTNNGPYIFKFWQGEDNNGESQFLTIEVPVVE
;
A
#
# COMPACT_ATOMS: atom_id res chain seq x y z
N MET A 1 -37.04 -35.78 -49.56
CA MET A 1 -37.91 -34.92 -48.73
C MET A 1 -37.27 -34.75 -47.35
N LYS A 2 -37.07 -33.48 -46.97
CA LYS A 2 -36.98 -32.87 -45.63
C LYS A 2 -36.07 -33.53 -44.56
N ARG A 3 -34.84 -33.01 -44.47
CA ARG A 3 -34.11 -32.88 -43.20
C ARG A 3 -34.52 -31.57 -42.55
N ILE A 4 -35.11 -31.61 -41.37
CA ILE A 4 -35.32 -30.42 -40.53
C ILE A 4 -35.02 -30.83 -39.09
N ILE A 5 -33.79 -30.56 -38.65
CA ILE A 5 -33.42 -30.60 -37.23
C ILE A 5 -33.69 -29.18 -36.72
N PRO A 6 -34.48 -28.98 -35.65
CA PRO A 6 -34.83 -27.65 -35.19
C PRO A 6 -33.60 -27.02 -34.53
N LEU A 7 -33.08 -25.96 -35.15
CA LEU A 7 -32.08 -25.06 -34.59
C LEU A 7 -32.74 -24.19 -33.52
N LEU A 8 -33.02 -24.77 -32.36
CA LEU A 8 -33.61 -24.10 -31.21
C LEU A 8 -32.63 -24.16 -30.03
N LEU A 9 -31.50 -23.45 -30.13
CA LEU A 9 -30.64 -23.18 -28.97
C LEU A 9 -29.65 -22.04 -29.26
N ALA A 10 -30.15 -20.80 -29.31
CA ALA A 10 -29.31 -19.60 -29.31
C ALA A 10 -30.03 -18.42 -28.63
N LEU A 11 -30.64 -18.67 -27.48
CA LEU A 11 -31.00 -17.61 -26.52
C LEU A 11 -30.52 -18.05 -25.15
N PHE A 12 -29.20 -18.01 -24.96
CA PHE A 12 -28.63 -18.12 -23.64
C PHE A 12 -27.50 -17.11 -23.50
N PHE A 13 -27.74 -16.19 -22.56
CA PHE A 13 -26.79 -15.34 -21.86
C PHE A 13 -26.21 -14.13 -22.61
N LEU A 14 -27.05 -13.11 -22.78
CA LEU A 14 -26.57 -11.74 -22.51
C LEU A 14 -27.16 -11.29 -21.17
N LYS A 15 -26.68 -11.88 -20.06
CA LYS A 15 -26.77 -11.19 -18.78
C LYS A 15 -25.74 -10.06 -18.84
N SER A 16 -26.18 -8.89 -19.30
CA SER A 16 -25.45 -7.65 -19.08
C SER A 16 -25.40 -7.44 -17.56
N CYS A 17 -24.22 -7.64 -16.97
CA CYS A 17 -23.96 -7.17 -15.62
C CYS A 17 -23.76 -5.66 -15.75
N SER A 18 -24.82 -4.87 -15.60
CA SER A 18 -24.65 -3.44 -15.40
C SER A 18 -24.06 -3.26 -14.00
N THR A 19 -22.77 -2.98 -13.91
CA THR A 19 -22.17 -2.53 -12.66
C THR A 19 -22.85 -1.20 -12.32
N THR A 20 -23.73 -1.28 -11.35
CA THR A 20 -24.55 -0.18 -10.86
C THR A 20 -23.61 0.71 -10.06
N ASN A 21 -23.37 1.94 -10.52
CA ASN A 21 -22.79 3.10 -9.82
C ASN A 21 -22.11 2.85 -8.46
N ASP A 22 -21.14 1.93 -8.40
CA ASP A 22 -20.23 1.84 -7.27
C ASP A 22 -19.17 2.90 -7.54
N ASN A 23 -19.08 3.92 -6.69
CA ASN A 23 -17.95 4.84 -6.73
C ASN A 23 -16.69 3.98 -6.62
N GLY A 24 -15.89 3.95 -7.68
CA GLY A 24 -14.72 3.10 -7.78
C GLY A 24 -13.65 3.52 -6.78
N PHE A 25 -12.69 2.63 -6.58
CA PHE A 25 -11.45 2.97 -5.89
C PHE A 25 -10.31 2.17 -6.51
N PHE A 26 -9.10 2.69 -6.35
CA PHE A 26 -7.87 1.97 -6.66
C PHE A 26 -6.86 2.12 -5.51
N PHE A 27 -5.79 1.34 -5.57
CA PHE A 27 -4.69 1.41 -4.61
C PHE A 27 -3.56 2.25 -5.16
N GLU A 28 -3.00 3.12 -4.32
CA GLU A 28 -1.84 3.94 -4.65
C GLU A 28 -0.83 3.86 -3.51
N ILE A 29 0.45 3.69 -3.87
CA ILE A 29 1.55 3.74 -2.91
C ILE A 29 1.97 5.20 -2.74
N SER A 30 2.07 5.66 -1.50
CA SER A 30 2.51 7.03 -1.20
C SER A 30 3.97 7.05 -0.72
N PRO A 31 4.76 8.03 -1.17
CA PRO A 31 6.15 8.16 -0.75
C PRO A 31 6.22 8.60 0.71
N VAL A 32 7.17 8.02 1.44
CA VAL A 32 7.42 8.32 2.85
C VAL A 32 8.16 9.65 2.98
N GLU A 33 7.61 10.54 3.80
CA GLU A 33 8.21 11.85 4.13
C GLU A 33 9.22 11.74 5.28
N SER A 34 8.86 11.01 6.33
CA SER A 34 9.70 10.82 7.52
C SER A 34 9.24 9.62 8.34
N VAL A 35 10.10 9.17 9.26
CA VAL A 35 9.81 8.05 10.15
C VAL A 35 10.34 8.35 11.56
N THR A 36 9.56 7.95 12.56
CA THR A 36 10.02 7.88 13.95
C THR A 36 10.22 6.40 14.30
N ILE A 37 11.46 6.04 14.56
CA ILE A 37 11.91 4.68 14.85
C ILE A 37 12.95 4.73 15.98
N PRO A 38 12.91 3.79 16.94
CA PRO A 38 13.94 3.67 17.97
C PRO A 38 15.34 3.53 17.38
N SER A 39 16.35 4.04 18.10
CA SER A 39 17.75 3.90 17.71
C SER A 39 18.32 2.49 17.94
N GLU A 40 17.62 1.66 18.71
CA GLU A 40 17.98 0.27 19.00
C GLU A 40 16.73 -0.54 19.35
N PHE A 41 16.82 -1.85 19.15
CA PHE A 41 15.75 -2.80 19.44
C PHE A 41 16.20 -3.84 20.44
N ILE A 42 15.28 -4.30 21.29
CA ILE A 42 15.47 -5.45 22.18
C ILE A 42 14.82 -6.66 21.52
N SER A 43 15.55 -7.77 21.45
CA SER A 43 15.05 -9.02 20.85
C SER A 43 13.74 -9.48 21.51
N GLY A 44 12.76 -9.88 20.69
CA GLY A 44 11.44 -10.35 21.13
C GLY A 44 10.49 -9.26 21.61
N LYS A 45 10.85 -7.97 21.50
CA LYS A 45 9.94 -6.84 21.77
C LYS A 45 9.22 -6.40 20.50
N ALA A 46 8.09 -5.71 20.70
CA ALA A 46 7.35 -5.03 19.66
C ALA A 46 7.55 -3.51 19.80
N TYR A 47 7.67 -2.83 18.68
CA TYR A 47 7.83 -1.38 18.59
C TYR A 47 6.85 -0.81 17.58
N ASP A 48 6.28 0.35 17.88
CA ASP A 48 5.49 1.10 16.92
C ASP A 48 6.42 2.01 16.14
N LEU A 49 6.46 1.80 14.82
CA LEU A 49 7.19 2.64 13.89
C LEU A 49 6.18 3.65 13.32
N THR A 50 6.35 4.93 13.61
CA THR A 50 5.45 5.97 13.10
C THR A 50 5.96 6.45 11.75
N ILE A 51 5.22 6.18 10.69
CA ILE A 51 5.55 6.57 9.32
C ILE A 51 4.66 7.74 8.92
N SER A 52 5.28 8.82 8.44
CA SER A 52 4.57 9.99 7.94
C SER A 52 4.62 10.07 6.41
N TYR A 53 3.51 10.43 5.78
CA TYR A 53 3.44 10.64 4.34
C TYR A 53 2.42 11.73 3.97
N LEU A 54 2.51 12.26 2.76
CA LEU A 54 1.56 13.25 2.26
C LEU A 54 0.23 12.61 1.89
N LYS A 55 -0.87 13.21 2.37
CA LYS A 55 -2.24 12.89 1.99
C LYS A 55 -2.78 13.95 1.02
N PRO A 56 -2.85 13.68 -0.29
CA PRO A 56 -3.15 14.71 -1.29
C PRO A 56 -4.58 15.28 -1.24
N SER A 57 -5.57 14.46 -0.86
CA SER A 57 -6.97 14.89 -0.84
C SER A 57 -7.81 14.13 0.19
N THR A 58 -9.06 14.56 0.39
CA THR A 58 -10.03 13.87 1.26
C THR A 58 -10.43 12.48 0.72
N CYS A 59 -10.12 12.16 -0.53
CA CYS A 59 -10.39 10.86 -1.15
C CYS A 59 -9.27 9.83 -0.96
N TYR A 60 -8.17 10.22 -0.31
CA TYR A 60 -7.14 9.28 0.11
C TYR A 60 -7.48 8.74 1.50
N ALA A 61 -7.40 7.44 1.69
CA ALA A 61 -7.50 6.81 2.99
C ALA A 61 -6.44 5.73 3.13
N PHE A 62 -5.72 5.72 4.25
CA PHE A 62 -4.77 4.65 4.55
C PHE A 62 -5.48 3.30 4.48
N TYR A 63 -4.87 2.35 3.76
CA TYR A 63 -5.35 0.99 3.64
C TYR A 63 -4.47 0.04 4.43
N ASP A 64 -3.19 -0.01 4.08
CA ASP A 64 -2.21 -0.93 4.65
C ASP A 64 -0.79 -0.44 4.32
N PHE A 65 0.22 -1.17 4.76
CA PHE A 65 1.58 -1.02 4.28
C PHE A 65 1.90 -2.09 3.23
N TYR A 66 2.57 -1.68 2.15
CA TYR A 66 3.46 -2.59 1.44
C TYR A 66 4.56 -2.99 2.42
N TYR A 67 4.70 -4.28 2.70
CA TYR A 67 5.66 -4.82 3.64
C TYR A 67 6.36 -6.02 3.00
N LEU A 68 7.68 -5.93 2.83
CA LEU A 68 8.51 -7.02 2.35
C LEU A 68 9.72 -7.17 3.26
N GLU A 69 9.90 -8.34 3.84
CA GLU A 69 11.02 -8.66 4.72
C GLU A 69 11.85 -9.78 4.10
N GLU A 70 13.13 -9.49 3.85
CA GLU A 70 14.12 -10.41 3.29
C GLU A 70 15.36 -10.47 4.19
N SER A 71 15.50 -11.56 4.95
CA SER A 71 16.57 -11.71 5.94
C SER A 71 16.52 -10.62 7.02
N ASN A 72 17.37 -9.60 6.92
CA ASN A 72 17.44 -8.48 7.84
C ASN A 72 17.07 -7.15 7.18
N GLU A 73 16.69 -7.17 5.90
CA GLU A 73 16.19 -6.00 5.17
C GLU A 73 14.65 -5.97 5.19
N VAL A 74 14.08 -4.81 5.48
CA VAL A 74 12.62 -4.61 5.56
C VAL A 74 12.24 -3.40 4.71
N ILE A 75 11.46 -3.62 3.65
CA ILE A 75 10.96 -2.59 2.75
C ILE A 75 9.52 -2.24 3.13
N ILE A 76 9.26 -0.94 3.34
CA ILE A 76 7.96 -0.43 3.81
C ILE A 76 7.50 0.74 2.94
N ALA A 77 6.22 0.74 2.55
CA ALA A 77 5.58 1.89 1.92
C ALA A 77 4.08 1.97 2.26
N PRO A 78 3.51 3.16 2.58
CA PRO A 78 2.08 3.32 2.78
C PRO A 78 1.28 3.04 1.50
N ILE A 79 0.20 2.27 1.62
CA ILE A 79 -0.81 2.05 0.56
C ILE A 79 -2.09 2.78 0.97
N ASN A 80 -2.65 3.53 0.04
CA ASN A 80 -3.92 4.21 0.22
C ASN A 80 -4.98 3.65 -0.72
N TYR A 81 -6.22 3.63 -0.24
CA TYR A 81 -7.38 3.75 -1.12
C TYR A 81 -7.41 5.15 -1.73
N VAL A 82 -7.69 5.22 -3.02
CA VAL A 82 -8.04 6.46 -3.72
C VAL A 82 -9.44 6.31 -4.27
N PHE A 83 -10.40 7.00 -3.65
CA PHE A 83 -11.81 6.95 -4.06
C PHE A 83 -12.04 7.81 -5.31
N GLU A 84 -12.63 7.23 -6.35
CA GLU A 84 -13.00 7.91 -7.59
C GLU A 84 -14.31 8.69 -7.39
N ARG A 85 -14.20 9.84 -6.73
CA ARG A 85 -15.33 10.74 -6.43
C ARG A 85 -15.08 12.14 -6.95
N ASN A 86 -16.16 12.86 -7.26
CA ASN A 86 -16.07 14.24 -7.76
C ASN A 86 -16.07 15.30 -6.65
N ASP A 87 -16.30 14.90 -5.39
CA ASP A 87 -16.38 15.79 -4.22
C ASP A 87 -15.12 15.71 -3.33
N CYS A 88 -13.99 15.27 -3.89
CA CYS A 88 -12.70 15.29 -3.21
C CYS A 88 -12.22 16.73 -3.04
N GLU A 89 -11.79 17.09 -1.83
CA GLU A 89 -11.14 18.37 -1.54
C GLU A 89 -9.63 18.16 -1.48
N ALA A 90 -8.88 19.02 -2.18
CA ALA A 90 -7.42 19.02 -2.09
C ALA A 90 -6.97 19.39 -0.68
N LEU A 91 -5.95 18.69 -0.18
CA LEU A 91 -5.36 18.92 1.13
C LEU A 91 -3.93 19.39 0.91
N ASP A 92 -3.71 20.70 0.95
CA ASP A 92 -2.41 21.31 0.69
C ASP A 92 -1.35 20.83 1.68
N ASN A 93 -0.40 20.02 1.18
CA ASN A 93 0.74 19.47 1.92
C ASN A 93 0.37 18.85 3.28
N LYS A 94 -0.81 18.21 3.38
CA LYS A 94 -1.22 17.58 4.63
C LYS A 94 -0.42 16.33 4.88
N ILE A 95 0.43 16.35 5.90
CA ILE A 95 1.11 15.16 6.41
C ILE A 95 0.15 14.39 7.32
N VAL A 96 0.13 13.07 7.17
CA VAL A 96 -0.54 12.14 8.07
C VAL A 96 0.47 11.13 8.61
N GLU A 97 0.20 10.61 9.80
CA GLU A 97 1.03 9.63 10.50
C GLU A 97 0.26 8.34 10.68
N VAL A 98 0.93 7.22 10.47
CA VAL A 98 0.40 5.87 10.61
C VAL A 98 1.44 4.99 11.29
N ASP A 99 0.99 4.20 12.26
CA ASP A 99 1.88 3.34 13.04
C ASP A 99 1.90 1.92 12.45
N LEU A 100 3.11 1.40 12.25
CA LEU A 100 3.36 -0.01 11.95
C LEU A 100 3.89 -0.69 13.21
N ASN A 101 3.17 -1.71 13.70
CA ASN A 101 3.66 -2.53 14.79
C ASN A 101 4.68 -3.55 14.26
N PHE A 102 5.94 -3.40 14.68
CA PHE A 102 7.06 -4.23 14.25
C PHE A 102 7.54 -5.12 15.40
N ILE A 103 7.63 -6.43 15.16
CA ILE A 103 8.10 -7.41 16.14
C ILE A 103 9.54 -7.81 15.80
N VAL A 104 10.44 -7.65 16.76
CA VAL A 104 11.87 -7.96 16.60
C VAL A 104 12.07 -9.46 16.75
N THR A 105 12.31 -10.14 15.63
CA THR A 105 12.45 -11.60 15.53
C THR A 105 13.89 -12.05 15.25
N ASN A 106 14.70 -11.18 14.65
CA ASN A 106 16.10 -11.44 14.33
C ASN A 106 17.02 -10.99 15.47
N ASN A 107 18.17 -11.65 15.59
CA ASN A 107 19.23 -11.28 16.54
C ASN A 107 20.27 -10.32 15.93
N GLY A 108 20.15 -10.00 14.64
CA GLY A 108 21.05 -9.09 13.92
C GLY A 108 20.38 -7.74 13.62
N PRO A 109 21.16 -6.72 13.22
CA PRO A 109 20.64 -5.41 12.89
C PRO A 109 19.66 -5.48 11.72
N TYR A 110 18.59 -4.69 11.78
CA TYR A 110 17.65 -4.50 10.69
C TYR A 110 18.05 -3.34 9.81
N ILE A 111 17.88 -3.49 8.49
CA ILE A 111 18.02 -2.43 7.50
C ILE A 111 16.63 -2.11 6.98
N PHE A 112 16.04 -1.01 7.46
CA PHE A 112 14.75 -0.55 6.96
C PHE A 112 14.95 0.30 5.72
N LYS A 113 14.12 0.08 4.70
CA LYS A 113 14.03 0.85 3.48
C LYS A 113 12.61 1.37 3.31
N PHE A 114 12.41 2.64 3.63
CA PHE A 114 11.13 3.32 3.45
C PHE A 114 11.08 3.96 2.05
N TRP A 115 10.14 3.56 1.21
CA TRP A 115 10.08 3.99 -0.18
C TRP A 115 9.74 5.49 -0.31
N GLN A 116 10.50 6.22 -1.14
CA GLN A 116 10.38 7.68 -1.31
C GLN A 116 9.99 8.10 -2.74
N GLY A 117 9.57 7.17 -3.58
CA GLY A 117 9.28 7.43 -4.98
C GLY A 117 10.31 6.80 -5.92
N GLU A 118 10.22 7.18 -7.18
CA GLU A 118 11.19 6.83 -8.22
C GLU A 118 11.93 8.08 -8.69
N ASP A 119 13.17 7.93 -9.15
CA ASP A 119 13.92 8.99 -9.79
C ASP A 119 13.48 9.18 -11.27
N ASN A 120 14.17 10.07 -11.99
CA ASN A 120 13.88 10.33 -13.40
C ASN A 120 14.13 9.13 -14.34
N ASN A 121 14.83 8.09 -13.87
CA ASN A 121 15.10 6.87 -14.61
C ASN A 121 14.12 5.73 -14.26
N GLY A 122 13.19 5.95 -13.32
CA GLY A 122 12.28 4.93 -12.80
C GLY A 122 12.93 4.04 -11.72
N GLU A 123 14.07 4.46 -11.14
CA GLU A 123 14.71 3.71 -10.07
C GLU A 123 14.13 4.11 -8.71
N SER A 124 13.66 3.13 -7.95
CA SER A 124 13.11 3.35 -6.60
C SER A 124 14.14 3.95 -5.66
N GLN A 125 13.73 5.00 -4.95
CA GLN A 125 14.50 5.70 -3.94
C GLN A 125 13.99 5.32 -2.54
N PHE A 126 14.89 5.24 -1.57
CA PHE A 126 14.56 4.80 -0.22
C PHE A 126 15.24 5.65 0.84
N LEU A 127 14.49 6.01 1.88
CA LEU A 127 15.05 6.40 3.17
C LEU A 127 15.51 5.12 3.87
N THR A 128 16.82 4.96 4.01
CA THR A 128 17.43 3.76 4.61
C THR A 128 17.87 4.03 6.05
N ILE A 129 17.45 3.20 6.99
CA ILE A 129 17.81 3.29 8.41
C ILE A 129 18.26 1.92 8.91
N GLU A 130 19.46 1.85 9.47
CA GLU A 130 19.95 0.65 10.15
C GLU A 130 19.67 0.75 11.65
N VAL A 131 19.03 -0.28 12.22
CA VAL A 131 18.70 -0.35 13.65
C VAL A 131 19.33 -1.60 14.26
N PRO A 132 20.27 -1.45 15.21
CA PRO A 132 20.88 -2.57 15.91
C PRO A 132 19.88 -3.28 16.83
N VAL A 133 20.07 -4.59 16.99
CA VAL A 133 19.36 -5.40 17.98
C VAL A 133 20.31 -5.69 19.14
N VAL A 134 19.85 -5.41 20.36
CA VAL A 134 20.53 -5.64 21.63
C VAL A 134 19.75 -6.66 22.47
N GLU A 135 20.43 -7.23 23.47
CA GLU A 135 19.85 -8.16 24.45
C GLU A 135 19.15 -7.45 25.61
#